data_AF-A0A3B4FB06-F1
#
_entry.id   AF-A0A3B4FB06-F1
#
_cell.length_a   1.000
_cell.length_b   1.000
_cell.length_c   1.000
_cell.angle_alpha   90.00
_cell.angle_beta   90.00
_cell.angle_gamma   90.00
#
_symmetry.space_group_name_H-M   'P 1'
#
loop_
_entity.id
_entity.type
_entity.pdbx_description
1 polymer ?
#
loop_
_entity_poly.entity_id
_entity_poly.type
_entity_poly.pdbx_seq_one_letter_code
_entity_poly.pdbx_strand_id
1 'polypeptide(L)'
;MKFKDLLKWNARVSAVYAIGIWTMVGSYAYLKYTGRCEVAPGERLEEPQDPNQEVYKTAHAKTVITYKKDFVPYTTRIYNLISSFSGDQGAGDDNK
;
A
#
# COMPACT_ATOMS: atom_id res chain seq x y z
N MET A 1 30.61 -30.91 -2.35
CA MET A 1 30.58 -29.48 -2.77
C MET A 1 31.99 -28.95 -2.72
N LYS A 2 32.47 -28.22 -3.75
CA LYS A 2 33.83 -27.66 -3.73
C LYS A 2 33.82 -26.35 -2.92
N PHE A 3 34.91 -26.03 -2.23
CA PHE A 3 35.05 -24.78 -1.45
C PHE A 3 34.72 -23.51 -2.26
N LYS A 4 35.01 -23.52 -3.56
CA LYS A 4 34.68 -22.43 -4.50
C LYS A 4 33.17 -22.20 -4.64
N ASP A 5 32.37 -23.25 -4.53
CA ASP A 5 30.91 -23.16 -4.64
C ASP A 5 30.32 -22.50 -3.38
N LEU A 6 30.88 -22.79 -2.21
CA LEU A 6 30.49 -22.20 -0.92
C LEU A 6 30.81 -20.69 -0.88
N LEU A 7 32.00 -20.30 -1.34
CA LEU A 7 32.38 -18.88 -1.45
C LEU A 7 31.47 -18.12 -2.43
N LYS A 8 31.14 -18.73 -3.57
CA LYS A 8 30.24 -18.13 -4.57
C LYS A 8 28.82 -17.98 -4.03
N TRP A 9 28.34 -18.94 -3.25
CA TRP A 9 27.03 -18.87 -2.60
C TRP A 9 26.99 -17.77 -1.52
N ASN A 10 28.00 -17.71 -0.66
CA ASN A 10 28.10 -16.68 0.37
C ASN A 10 28.17 -15.26 -0.23
N ALA A 11 28.96 -15.06 -1.29
CA ALA A 11 29.04 -13.77 -1.97
C ALA A 11 27.69 -13.32 -2.55
N ARG A 12 26.92 -14.25 -3.13
CA ARG A 12 25.59 -13.96 -3.67
C ARG A 12 24.60 -13.58 -2.57
N VAL A 13 24.57 -14.34 -1.48
CA VAL A 13 23.69 -14.07 -0.34
C VAL A 13 24.08 -12.74 0.32
N SER A 14 25.37 -12.52 0.56
CA SER A 14 25.89 -11.26 1.12
C SER A 14 25.55 -10.04 0.26
N ALA A 15 25.58 -10.17 -1.07
CA ALA A 15 25.20 -9.09 -1.97
C ALA A 15 23.71 -8.73 -1.84
N VAL A 16 22.83 -9.72 -1.74
CA VAL A 16 21.38 -9.49 -1.53
C VAL A 16 21.13 -8.79 -0.20
N TYR A 17 21.81 -9.21 0.88
CA TYR A 17 21.71 -8.55 2.18
C TYR A 17 22.23 -7.12 2.15
N ALA A 18 23.39 -6.89 1.53
CA ALA A 18 23.95 -5.55 1.39
C ALA A 18 22.99 -4.62 0.64
N ILE A 19 22.44 -5.06 -0.48
CA ILE A 19 21.44 -4.30 -1.25
C ILE A 19 20.22 -4.00 -0.38
N GLY A 20 19.68 -4.99 0.33
CA GLY A 20 18.51 -4.80 1.20
C GLY A 20 18.73 -3.82 2.35
N ILE A 21 19.90 -3.87 2.99
CA ILE A 21 20.23 -2.94 4.08
C ILE A 21 20.42 -1.53 3.52
N TRP A 22 21.16 -1.37 2.43
CA TRP A 22 21.40 -0.06 1.81
C TRP A 22 20.13 0.56 1.22
N THR A 23 19.19 -0.23 0.69
CA THR A 23 17.90 0.29 0.24
C THR A 23 17.06 0.77 1.42
N MET A 24 17.01 0.04 2.54
CA MET A 24 16.30 0.48 3.74
C MET A 24 16.88 1.79 4.31
N VAL A 25 18.22 1.86 4.44
CA VAL A 25 18.91 3.07 4.91
C VAL A 25 18.68 4.24 3.95
N GLY A 26 18.79 4.00 2.63
CA GLY A 26 18.56 5.00 1.59
C GLY A 26 17.12 5.51 1.57
N SER A 27 16.13 4.62 1.66
CA SER A 27 14.72 4.98 1.77
C SER A 27 14.43 5.80 3.02
N TYR A 28 15.00 5.41 4.17
CA TYR A 28 14.84 6.18 5.40
C TYR A 28 15.46 7.58 5.29
N ALA A 29 16.70 7.69 4.79
CA ALA A 29 17.35 8.97 4.58
C ALA A 29 16.60 9.85 3.58
N TYR A 30 16.08 9.26 2.50
CA TYR A 30 15.28 9.95 1.50
C TYR A 30 13.96 10.48 2.08
N LEU A 31 13.22 9.66 2.84
CA LEU A 31 11.98 10.07 3.49
C LEU A 31 12.20 11.16 4.55
N LYS A 32 13.32 11.07 5.29
CA LYS A 32 13.74 12.10 6.25
C LYS A 32 14.11 13.41 5.55
N TYR A 33 14.84 13.34 4.44
CA TYR A 33 15.26 14.54 3.68
C TYR A 33 14.10 15.21 2.95
N THR A 34 13.17 14.42 2.38
CA THR A 34 11.99 14.95 1.67
C THR A 34 10.88 15.47 2.59
N GLY A 35 11.11 15.50 3.91
CA GLY A 35 10.14 15.99 4.90
C GLY A 35 8.88 15.12 5.03
N ARG A 36 8.79 13.99 4.31
CA ARG A 36 7.61 13.11 4.34
C ARG A 36 7.48 12.31 5.64
N CYS A 37 8.53 12.29 6.46
CA CYS A 37 8.51 11.73 7.81
C CYS A 37 8.16 12.76 8.90
N GLU A 38 7.76 13.99 8.56
CA GLU A 38 7.06 14.86 9.49
C GLU A 38 5.60 14.41 9.62
N VAL A 39 5.39 13.22 10.20
CA VAL A 39 4.19 13.05 11.00
C VAL A 39 4.49 13.80 12.29
N ALA A 40 4.20 15.10 12.28
CA ALA A 40 4.24 15.93 13.46
C ALA A 40 3.44 15.23 14.57
N PRO A 41 4.06 14.83 15.70
CA PRO A 41 3.32 14.33 16.84
C PRO A 41 2.73 15.54 17.57
N GLY A 42 1.74 16.21 16.97
CA GLY A 42 1.29 17.47 17.58
C GLY A 42 0.17 18.24 16.90
N GLU A 43 -0.13 18.04 15.62
CA GLU A 43 -1.25 18.75 15.01
C GLU A 43 -2.56 17.99 15.25
N ARG A 44 -3.05 18.11 16.49
CA ARG A 44 -4.49 18.13 16.75
C ARG A 44 -5.05 19.40 16.09
N LEU A 45 -5.07 19.43 14.76
CA LEU A 45 -6.11 20.17 14.08
C LEU A 45 -7.40 19.48 14.52
N GLU A 46 -8.17 20.14 15.37
CA GLU A 46 -9.59 19.89 15.47
C GLU A 46 -10.15 20.17 14.07
N GLU A 47 -10.08 19.15 13.22
CA GLU A 47 -10.75 19.13 11.93
C GLU A 47 -12.23 19.40 12.23
N PRO A 48 -12.86 20.35 11.53
CA PRO A 48 -14.26 20.71 11.77
C PRO A 48 -15.07 19.42 11.75
N GLN A 49 -15.83 19.18 12.82
CA GLN A 49 -16.60 17.97 13.04
C GLN A 49 -17.46 17.70 11.80
N ASP A 50 -16.96 16.83 10.92
CA ASP A 50 -17.70 16.42 9.73
C ASP A 50 -18.95 15.70 10.25
N PRO A 51 -20.17 16.06 9.82
CA PRO A 51 -21.40 15.42 10.27
C PRO A 51 -21.41 13.90 9.99
N ASN A 52 -20.49 13.41 9.17
CA ASN A 52 -20.29 11.99 8.88
C ASN A 52 -19.18 11.30 9.70
N GLN A 53 -18.61 11.97 10.70
CA GLN A 53 -17.53 11.45 11.53
C GLN A 53 -17.97 11.24 12.98
N GLU A 54 -18.01 9.98 13.41
CA GLU A 54 -18.28 9.62 14.80
C GLU A 54 -16.97 9.27 15.52
N VAL A 55 -16.69 9.99 16.61
CA VAL A 55 -15.45 9.81 17.38
C VAL A 55 -15.79 9.23 18.75
N TYR A 56 -15.38 7.98 18.97
CA TYR A 56 -15.48 7.31 20.26
C TYR A 56 -14.13 7.41 20.99
N LYS A 57 -14.11 8.06 22.15
CA LYS A 57 -12.92 8.19 23.00
C LYS A 57 -13.08 7.33 24.26
N THR A 58 -12.14 6.43 24.48
CA THR A 58 -11.96 5.66 25.73
C THR A 58 -10.65 6.10 26.38
N ALA A 59 -10.43 5.77 27.66
CA ALA A 59 -9.23 6.17 28.42
C ALA A 59 -7.89 5.84 27.73
N HIS A 60 -7.85 4.82 26.86
CA HIS A 60 -6.64 4.37 26.18
C HIS A 60 -6.75 4.28 24.66
N ALA A 61 -7.91 4.59 24.08
CA ALA A 61 -8.15 4.42 22.65
C ALA A 61 -9.05 5.53 22.08
N LYS A 62 -8.79 5.93 20.84
CA LYS A 62 -9.65 6.83 20.06
C LYS A 62 -10.02 6.12 18.76
N THR A 63 -11.30 5.76 18.62
CA THR A 63 -11.84 5.20 17.38
C THR A 63 -12.54 6.31 16.61
N VAL A 64 -12.15 6.49 15.36
CA VAL A 64 -12.73 7.49 14.45
C VAL A 64 -13.42 6.73 13.32
N ILE A 65 -14.75 6.78 13.29
CA ILE A 65 -15.55 6.18 12.23
C ILE A 65 -15.92 7.29 11.26
N THR A 66 -15.41 7.22 10.02
CA THR A 66 -15.70 8.21 8.97
C THR A 66 -16.53 7.57 7.86
N TYR A 67 -17.78 7.99 7.72
CA TYR A 67 -18.69 7.51 6.68
C TYR A 67 -18.49 8.28 5.38
N LYS A 68 -17.90 7.62 4.37
CA LYS A 68 -17.70 8.19 3.02
C LYS A 68 -18.96 8.02 2.18
N LYS A 69 -19.61 9.12 1.79
CA LYS A 69 -20.87 9.11 1.01
C LYS A 69 -20.73 8.49 -0.38
N ASP A 70 -19.60 8.69 -1.07
CA ASP A 70 -19.40 8.25 -2.46
C ASP A 70 -18.45 7.04 -2.58
N PHE A 71 -18.42 6.18 -1.56
CA PHE A 71 -17.53 5.02 -1.58
C PHE A 71 -18.09 3.88 -2.42
N VAL A 72 -17.58 3.73 -3.65
CA VAL A 72 -17.82 2.53 -4.46
C VAL A 72 -17.14 1.32 -3.80
N PRO A 73 -17.89 0.26 -3.45
CA PRO A 73 -17.32 -0.95 -2.86
C PRO A 73 -16.16 -1.51 -3.69
N TYR A 74 -15.10 -1.96 -3.02
CA TYR A 74 -13.94 -2.55 -3.71
C TYR A 74 -14.34 -3.71 -4.62
N THR A 75 -15.36 -4.48 -4.22
CA THR A 75 -15.94 -5.55 -5.02
C THR A 75 -16.48 -5.03 -6.36
N THR A 76 -17.22 -3.92 -6.36
CA THR A 76 -17.71 -3.27 -7.59
C THR A 76 -16.57 -2.74 -8.46
N ARG A 77 -15.51 -2.19 -7.85
CA ARG A 77 -14.32 -1.73 -8.61
C ARG A 77 -13.60 -2.89 -9.28
N ILE A 78 -13.39 -3.98 -8.56
CA ILE A 78 -12.73 -5.19 -9.08
C ILE A 78 -13.61 -5.84 -10.16
N TYR A 79 -14.93 -5.92 -9.93
CA TYR A 79 -15.86 -6.43 -10.92
C TYR A 79 -15.83 -5.61 -12.22
N ASN A 80 -15.89 -4.27 -12.13
CA ASN A 80 -15.82 -3.40 -13.30
C ASN A 80 -14.47 -3.50 -14.04
N LEU A 81 -13.38 -3.68 -13.28
CA LEU A 81 -12.06 -3.92 -13.87
C LEU A 81 -12.06 -5.22 -14.68
N ILE A 82 -12.47 -6.34 -14.07
CA ILE A 82 -12.46 -7.65 -14.74
C ILE A 82 -13.46 -7.71 -15.89
N SER A 83 -14.68 -7.17 -15.71
CA SER A 83 -15.70 -7.17 -16.76
C SER A 83 -15.28 -6.34 -17.98
N SER A 84 -14.53 -5.24 -17.78
CA SER A 84 -13.96 -4.47 -18.89
C SER A 84 -12.93 -5.25 -19.72
N PHE A 85 -12.29 -6.26 -19.13
CA PHE A 85 -11.39 -7.18 -19.86
C PHE A 85 -12.13 -8.32 -20.56
N SER A 86 -13.36 -8.65 -20.15
CA SER A 86 -14.15 -9.75 -20.73
C SER A 86 -15.17 -9.30 -21.77
N GLY A 87 -15.29 -8.01 -22.05
CA GLY A 87 -16.28 -7.43 -22.95
C GLY A 87 -15.73 -7.03 -24.32
N ASP A 88 -15.12 -7.96 -25.06
CA ASP A 88 -15.09 -8.01 -26.54
C ASP A 88 -14.48 -9.34 -27.03
N GLN A 89 -15.14 -10.46 -26.75
CA GLN A 89 -14.97 -11.68 -27.54
C GLN A 89 -16.28 -11.86 -28.31
N GLY A 90 -16.22 -11.50 -29.59
CA GLY A 90 -17.35 -11.40 -30.49
C GLY A 90 -18.30 -12.60 -30.44
N ALA A 91 -19.59 -12.29 -30.42
CA ALA A 91 -20.62 -13.20 -30.86
C ALA A 91 -20.31 -13.62 -32.31
N GLY A 92 -19.82 -14.84 -32.48
CA GLY A 92 -19.90 -15.55 -33.74
C GLY A 92 -21.38 -15.78 -34.05
N ASP A 93 -21.92 -14.93 -34.91
CA ASP A 93 -23.25 -15.07 -35.47
C ASP A 93 -23.23 -16.18 -36.52
N ASP A 94 -23.20 -17.42 -36.05
CA ASP A 94 -23.36 -18.61 -36.88
C ASP A 94 -24.88 -18.86 -37.00
N ASN A 95 -25.55 -18.29 -38.01
CA ASN A 95 -26.74 -18.86 -38.68
C ASN A 95 -27.39 -17.87 -39.67
N LYS A 96 -27.02 -17.94 -40.95
CA LYS A 96 -27.97 -18.01 -42.09
C LYS A 96 -27.30 -18.44 -43.39
#